data_AF-A0A8D8A1C3-F1
#
_entry.id   AF-A0A8D8A1C3-F1
#
_cell.length_a   1.000
_cell.length_b   1.000
_cell.length_c   1.000
_cell.angle_alpha   90.00
_cell.angle_beta   90.00
_cell.angle_gamma   90.00
#
_symmetry.space_group_name_H-M   'P 1'
#
loop_
_entity.id
_entity.type
_entity.pdbx_description
1 polymer ?
#
loop_
_entity_poly.entity_id
_entity_poly.type
_entity_poly.pdbx_seq_one_letter_code
_entity_poly.pdbx_strand_id
1 'polypeptide(L)'
;VWASAEGGTSSGITPDEIDVIVGKDREGFFTSGLTLGKKKCSVIRDSLQVEGDWTMDIRTKSHNGEPTYNVSIGRAGKVLVLVMGKEGTHGGSLNKQAYSMADYLRKVGY
;
A
#
# COMPACT_ATOMS: atom_id res chain seq x y z
N VAL A 1 -5.98 -12.38 1.06
CA VAL A 1 -6.45 -11.42 0.03
C VAL A 1 -7.92 -11.68 -0.24
N TRP A 2 -8.80 -10.68 -0.09
CA TRP A 2 -10.25 -10.87 -0.37
C TRP A 2 -10.57 -10.79 -1.86
N ALA A 3 -9.94 -9.85 -2.57
CA ALA A 3 -10.00 -9.73 -4.02
C ALA A 3 -8.70 -9.08 -4.54
N SER A 4 -8.31 -9.41 -5.77
CA SER A 4 -7.16 -8.80 -6.46
C SER A 4 -7.40 -8.86 -7.96
N ALA A 5 -6.79 -7.92 -8.70
CA ALA A 5 -6.68 -8.04 -10.16
C ALA A 5 -5.89 -9.31 -10.53
N GLU A 6 -6.34 -9.99 -11.58
CA GLU A 6 -5.69 -11.19 -12.10
C GLU A 6 -4.27 -10.88 -12.60
N GLY A 7 -3.32 -11.76 -12.31
CA GLY A 7 -1.92 -11.61 -12.72
C GLY A 7 -1.14 -10.49 -12.01
N GLY A 8 -1.76 -9.75 -11.09
CA GLY A 8 -1.12 -8.66 -10.35
C GLY A 8 -0.34 -9.12 -9.11
N THR A 9 0.67 -8.33 -8.71
CA THR A 9 1.50 -8.56 -7.50
C THR A 9 0.66 -8.67 -6.22
N SER A 10 -0.48 -7.99 -6.15
CA SER A 10 -1.37 -7.97 -4.98
C SER A 10 -1.98 -9.34 -4.63
N SER A 11 -2.04 -10.27 -5.58
CA SER A 11 -2.54 -11.63 -5.34
C SER A 11 -1.58 -12.47 -4.48
N GLY A 12 -0.29 -12.15 -4.50
CA GLY A 12 0.75 -12.87 -3.77
C GLY A 12 1.07 -12.33 -2.38
N ILE A 13 0.27 -11.39 -1.86
CA ILE A 13 0.52 -10.78 -0.57
C ILE A 13 0.35 -11.79 0.57
N THR A 14 1.34 -11.90 1.44
CA THR A 14 1.35 -12.84 2.57
C THR A 14 0.82 -12.20 3.85
N PRO A 15 0.37 -13.00 4.84
CA PRO A 15 0.02 -12.51 6.17
C PRO A 15 1.15 -11.70 6.82
N ASP A 16 2.39 -12.18 6.75
CA ASP A 16 3.56 -11.48 7.30
C ASP A 16 3.76 -10.09 6.69
N GLU A 17 3.52 -9.93 5.38
CA GLU A 17 3.56 -8.62 4.73
C GLU A 17 2.46 -7.68 5.25
N ILE A 18 1.26 -8.22 5.53
CA ILE A 18 0.18 -7.45 6.15
C ILE A 18 0.55 -7.04 7.56
N ASP A 19 1.11 -7.95 8.37
CA ASP A 19 1.54 -7.69 9.74
C ASP A 19 2.58 -6.57 9.83
N VAL A 20 3.50 -6.51 8.86
CA VAL A 20 4.44 -5.37 8.74
C VAL A 20 3.69 -4.09 8.41
N ILE A 21 2.77 -4.10 7.44
CA ILE A 21 2.01 -2.90 7.03
C ILE A 21 1.15 -2.35 8.18
N VAL A 22 0.51 -3.20 8.99
CA VAL A 22 -0.36 -2.77 10.10
C VAL A 22 0.33 -2.77 11.47
N GLY A 23 1.60 -3.14 11.50
CA GLY A 23 2.40 -3.30 12.71
C GLY A 23 2.55 -2.01 13.50
N LYS A 24 2.92 -2.18 14.79
CA LYS A 24 3.12 -1.08 15.74
C LYS A 24 4.40 -0.29 15.46
N ASP A 25 5.43 -0.95 14.92
CA ASP A 25 6.64 -0.27 14.48
C ASP A 25 6.32 0.50 13.19
N ARG A 26 6.32 1.83 13.30
CA ARG A 26 6.05 2.75 12.18
C ARG A 26 7.32 3.39 11.62
N GLU A 27 8.49 3.06 12.16
CA GLU A 27 9.75 3.70 11.79
C GLU A 27 10.72 2.71 11.11
N GLY A 28 10.71 1.44 11.52
CA GLY A 28 11.63 0.41 11.05
C GLY A 28 11.62 0.20 9.53
N PHE A 29 10.47 0.38 8.87
CA PHE A 29 10.35 0.22 7.42
C PHE A 29 10.90 1.42 6.61
N PHE A 30 11.21 2.57 7.22
CA PHE A 30 11.91 3.64 6.50
C PHE A 30 13.37 3.27 6.20
N THR A 31 13.98 2.46 7.06
CA THR A 31 15.37 1.99 6.88
C THR A 31 15.41 0.65 6.13
N SER A 32 14.59 -0.31 6.53
CA SER A 32 14.60 -1.66 5.96
C SER A 32 13.74 -1.83 4.71
N GLY A 33 12.80 -0.91 4.45
CA GLY A 33 11.74 -1.09 3.45
C GLY A 33 10.70 -2.12 3.90
N LEU A 34 9.85 -2.53 2.97
CA LEU A 34 8.90 -3.62 3.16
C LEU A 34 8.75 -4.41 1.86
N THR A 35 8.05 -5.54 1.91
CA THR A 35 7.69 -6.30 0.71
C THR A 35 6.18 -6.30 0.48
N LEU A 36 5.80 -6.28 -0.79
CA LEU A 36 4.43 -6.46 -1.22
C LEU A 36 4.40 -7.52 -2.32
N GLY A 37 3.81 -8.69 -2.03
CA GLY A 37 3.82 -9.81 -2.96
C GLY A 37 5.23 -10.20 -3.40
N LYS A 38 6.19 -10.23 -2.45
CA LYS A 38 7.63 -10.47 -2.69
C LYS A 38 8.37 -9.35 -3.44
N LYS A 39 7.70 -8.27 -3.87
CA LYS A 39 8.38 -7.10 -4.46
C LYS A 39 8.84 -6.17 -3.33
N LYS A 40 10.14 -5.86 -3.29
CA LYS A 40 10.68 -4.89 -2.33
C LYS A 40 10.13 -3.49 -2.62
N CYS A 41 9.83 -2.74 -1.58
CA CYS A 41 9.31 -1.38 -1.63
C CYS A 41 10.05 -0.47 -0.63
N SER A 42 10.09 0.83 -0.93
CA SER A 42 10.47 1.90 0.00
C SER A 42 9.23 2.68 0.41
N VAL A 43 9.16 3.05 1.67
CA VAL A 43 8.12 3.93 2.19
C VAL A 43 8.45 5.38 1.84
N ILE A 44 7.48 6.10 1.28
CA ILE A 44 7.58 7.53 0.96
C ILE A 44 6.90 8.33 2.07
N ARG A 45 5.72 7.88 2.52
CA ARG A 45 4.93 8.52 3.55
C ARG A 45 4.12 7.48 4.32
N ASP A 46 4.03 7.63 5.63
CA ASP A 46 3.14 6.84 6.47
C ASP A 46 2.18 7.75 7.23
N SER A 47 0.88 7.56 7.00
CA SER A 47 -0.22 8.17 7.74
C SER A 47 -1.33 7.14 7.97
N LEU A 48 -1.00 5.84 7.95
CA LEU A 48 -1.96 4.74 8.01
C LEU A 48 -2.72 4.67 9.34
N GLN A 49 -2.11 5.19 10.41
CA GLN A 49 -2.66 5.27 11.76
C GLN A 49 -3.19 6.68 12.10
N VAL A 50 -3.07 7.66 11.18
CA VAL A 50 -3.49 9.04 11.40
C VAL A 50 -4.98 9.16 11.07
N GLU A 51 -5.77 9.58 12.05
CA GLU A 51 -7.21 9.76 11.88
C GLU A 51 -7.50 10.86 10.86
N GLY A 52 -8.37 10.58 9.89
CA GLY A 52 -8.70 11.46 8.78
C GLY A 52 -7.82 11.30 7.54
N ASP A 53 -6.71 10.57 7.62
CA ASP A 53 -5.83 10.27 6.48
C ASP A 53 -5.88 8.77 6.12
N TRP A 54 -5.45 7.90 7.04
CA TRP A 54 -5.46 6.43 6.85
C TRP A 54 -4.74 5.93 5.59
N THR A 55 -3.81 6.68 5.04
CA THR A 55 -3.05 6.25 3.86
C THR A 55 -1.55 6.12 4.09
N MET A 56 -0.92 5.28 3.28
CA MET A 56 0.52 5.09 3.22
C MET A 56 0.93 5.02 1.75
N ASP A 57 2.00 5.73 1.41
CA ASP A 57 2.53 5.76 0.04
C ASP A 57 3.89 5.06 0.01
N ILE A 58 4.01 4.09 -0.89
CA ILE A 58 5.24 3.33 -1.09
C ILE A 58 5.60 3.30 -2.58
N ARG A 59 6.84 2.95 -2.88
CA ARG A 59 7.31 2.74 -4.25
C ARG A 59 8.10 1.46 -4.35
N THR A 60 7.84 0.66 -5.38
CA THR A 60 8.61 -0.57 -5.61
C THR A 60 10.07 -0.23 -5.90
N LYS A 61 11.00 -1.04 -5.40
CA LYS A 61 12.42 -0.94 -5.71
C LYS A 61 12.75 -1.77 -6.95
N SER A 62 13.67 -1.24 -7.77
CA SER A 62 14.27 -1.95 -8.89
C SER A 62 15.62 -2.53 -8.51
N HIS A 63 15.98 -3.69 -9.05
CA HIS A 63 17.33 -4.25 -8.88
C HIS A 63 18.21 -4.02 -10.12
N ASN A 64 17.62 -4.13 -11.32
CA ASN A 64 18.34 -4.10 -12.59
C ASN A 64 17.80 -3.01 -13.54
N GLY A 65 17.36 -1.89 -12.96
CA GLY A 65 16.83 -0.75 -13.73
C GLY A 65 15.43 -0.97 -14.32
N GLU A 66 14.70 -1.99 -13.86
CA GLU A 66 13.31 -2.17 -14.26
C GLU A 66 12.43 -1.00 -13.79
N PRO A 67 11.31 -0.70 -14.46
CA PRO A 67 10.40 0.35 -14.03
C PRO A 67 9.94 0.16 -12.57
N THR A 68 9.81 1.29 -11.88
CA THR A 68 9.29 1.34 -10.51
C THR A 68 7.91 1.95 -10.48
N TYR A 69 7.07 1.44 -9.59
CA TYR A 69 5.66 1.78 -9.52
C TYR A 69 5.34 2.40 -8.17
N ASN A 70 4.57 3.48 -8.20
CA ASN A 70 3.96 4.02 -6.99
C ASN A 70 2.81 3.11 -6.56
N VAL A 71 2.68 2.92 -5.24
CA VAL A 71 1.60 2.17 -4.63
C VAL A 71 1.07 2.98 -3.47
N SER A 72 -0.25 3.14 -3.42
CA SER A 72 -0.92 3.74 -2.27
C SER A 72 -1.76 2.68 -1.56
N ILE A 73 -1.64 2.67 -0.24
CA ILE A 73 -2.37 1.79 0.66
C ILE A 73 -3.35 2.66 1.44
N GLY A 74 -4.63 2.31 1.43
CA GLY A 74 -5.67 2.93 2.26
C GLY A 74 -6.19 1.94 3.30
N ARG A 75 -6.40 2.39 4.53
CA ARG A 75 -6.88 1.53 5.62
C ARG A 75 -8.31 1.83 6.04
N ALA A 76 -9.16 0.83 5.90
CA ALA A 76 -10.50 0.82 6.47
C ALA A 76 -10.51 0.12 7.85
N GLY A 77 -11.69 -0.15 8.41
CA GLY A 77 -11.81 -0.76 9.74
C GLY A 77 -11.33 -2.23 9.79
N LYS A 78 -11.55 -2.98 8.72
CA LYS A 78 -11.31 -4.42 8.58
C LYS A 78 -10.51 -4.78 7.33
N VAL A 79 -10.38 -3.86 6.38
CA VAL A 79 -9.70 -4.12 5.10
C VAL A 79 -8.62 -3.09 4.78
N LEU A 80 -7.65 -3.52 3.97
CA LEU A 80 -6.67 -2.66 3.31
C LEU A 80 -6.99 -2.59 1.82
N VAL A 81 -6.97 -1.38 1.28
CA VAL A 81 -7.10 -1.09 -0.15
C VAL A 81 -5.70 -0.83 -0.69
N LEU A 82 -5.29 -1.58 -1.72
CA LEU A 82 -3.98 -1.39 -2.35
C LEU A 82 -4.17 -1.02 -3.81
N VAL A 83 -3.57 0.10 -4.22
CA VAL A 83 -3.63 0.59 -5.59
C VAL A 83 -2.21 0.78 -6.11
N MET A 84 -1.83 0.01 -7.13
CA MET A 84 -0.54 0.14 -7.82
C MET A 84 -0.75 0.86 -9.14
N GLY A 85 0.02 1.92 -9.38
CA GLY A 85 -0.02 2.65 -10.64
C GLY A 85 0.68 1.91 -11.77
N LYS A 86 0.32 2.25 -13.00
CA LYS A 86 1.12 1.92 -14.18
C LYS A 86 2.41 2.75 -14.18
N GLU A 87 3.36 2.37 -15.03
CA GLU A 87 4.59 3.15 -15.22
C GLU A 87 4.29 4.62 -15.50
N GLY A 88 5.01 5.53 -14.83
CA GLY A 88 4.81 6.98 -14.94
C GLY A 88 3.61 7.56 -14.16
N THR A 89 2.77 6.73 -13.53
CA THR A 89 1.62 7.24 -12.76
C THR A 89 2.06 7.98 -11.50
N HIS A 90 1.57 9.20 -11.30
CA HIS A 90 1.93 10.02 -10.14
C HIS A 90 1.27 9.51 -8.84
N GLY A 91 2.04 9.48 -7.75
CA GLY A 91 1.61 8.94 -6.46
C GLY A 91 0.40 9.67 -5.85
N GLY A 92 0.33 11.00 -5.97
CA GLY A 92 -0.80 11.77 -5.43
C GLY A 92 -2.16 11.37 -6.00
N SER A 93 -2.23 10.97 -7.28
CA SER A 93 -3.46 10.49 -7.90
C SER A 93 -3.90 9.14 -7.35
N LEU A 94 -2.94 8.23 -7.11
CA LEU A 94 -3.19 6.91 -6.51
C LEU A 94 -3.62 7.06 -5.05
N ASN A 95 -2.96 7.96 -4.32
CA ASN A 95 -3.27 8.22 -2.93
C ASN A 95 -4.73 8.66 -2.75
N LYS A 96 -5.18 9.61 -3.58
CA LYS A 96 -6.57 10.06 -3.59
C LYS A 96 -7.56 8.93 -3.85
N GLN A 97 -7.23 7.98 -4.75
CA GLN A 97 -8.07 6.82 -5.04
C GLN A 97 -8.12 5.84 -3.87
N ALA A 98 -6.96 5.51 -3.28
CA ALA A 98 -6.86 4.63 -2.13
C ALA A 98 -7.60 5.22 -0.90
N TYR A 99 -7.42 6.51 -0.64
CA TYR A 99 -8.15 7.26 0.40
C TYR A 99 -9.66 7.18 0.19
N SER A 100 -10.14 7.57 -0.99
CA SER A 100 -11.58 7.62 -1.27
C SER A 100 -12.26 6.25 -1.12
N MET A 101 -11.57 5.18 -1.52
CA MET A 101 -12.09 3.82 -1.35
C MET A 101 -12.07 3.39 0.12
N ALA A 102 -11.00 3.68 0.85
CA ALA A 102 -10.91 3.38 2.28
C ALA A 102 -11.99 4.13 3.08
N ASP A 103 -12.19 5.43 2.83
CA ASP A 103 -13.23 6.25 3.45
C ASP A 103 -14.64 5.70 3.17
N TYR A 104 -14.91 5.33 1.90
CA TYR A 104 -16.16 4.67 1.55
C TYR A 104 -16.37 3.37 2.35
N LEU A 105 -15.37 2.50 2.41
CA LEU A 105 -15.43 1.23 3.14
C LEU A 105 -15.65 1.43 4.64
N ARG A 106 -14.98 2.41 5.25
CA ARG A 106 -15.21 2.79 6.66
C ARG A 106 -16.66 3.19 6.89
N LYS A 107 -17.22 4.03 6.02
CA LYS A 107 -18.62 4.51 6.11
C LYS A 107 -19.64 3.37 5.99
N VAL A 108 -19.32 2.31 5.23
CA VAL A 108 -20.17 1.12 5.10
C VAL A 108 -19.83 0.00 6.09
N GLY A 109 -19.00 0.25 7.10
CA GLY A 109 -18.73 -0.69 8.20
C GLY A 109 -17.65 -1.75 7.93
N TYR A 110 -16.80 -1.50 6.95
CA TYR A 110 -15.64 -2.31 6.56
C TYR A 110 -14.31 -1.66 6.92
#